data_AF-A0A3B0IWL9-F1
#
_entry.id   AF-A0A3B0IWL9-F1
#
_cell.length_a   1.000
_cell.length_b   1.000
_cell.length_c   1.000
_cell.angle_alpha   90.00
_cell.angle_beta   90.00
_cell.angle_gamma   90.00
#
_symmetry.space_group_name_H-M   'P 1'
#
loop_
_entity.id
_entity.type
_entity.pdbx_description
1 polymer ?
#
loop_
_entity_poly.entity_id
_entity_poly.type
_entity_poly.pdbx_seq_one_letter_code
_entity_poly.pdbx_strand_id
1 'polypeptide(L)'
;MSSGTINKVILVGNLGKDPEIRTTQNGKEMASFSIATSESWTDKFSGTRSEKTEWHNIVIFSEGLVKIVKDFARKGSKVCVEGSLRTRKWTDQNGSERYTTEVVLYNFNSALTLLDSRNSMSNSDYKPSEYKQNETEQKDKHGSFDNDIKDELIDDEIPF
;
A
#
# COMPACT_ATOMS: atom_id res chain seq x y z
N MET A 1 -6.97 -35.73 -2.14
CA MET A 1 -8.23 -35.33 -2.83
C MET A 1 -8.31 -33.81 -2.79
N SER A 2 -8.02 -33.11 -3.89
CA SER A 2 -8.37 -31.69 -4.00
C SER A 2 -9.83 -31.64 -4.36
N SER A 3 -10.72 -31.29 -3.42
CA SER A 3 -12.09 -30.94 -3.80
C SER A 3 -12.02 -29.65 -4.63
N GLY A 4 -12.73 -29.58 -5.76
CA GLY A 4 -12.75 -28.44 -6.67
C GLY A 4 -13.44 -27.21 -6.07
N THR A 5 -12.91 -26.71 -4.95
CA THR A 5 -13.42 -25.54 -4.22
C THR A 5 -12.42 -24.40 -4.33
N ILE A 6 -12.94 -23.17 -4.38
CA ILE A 6 -12.14 -21.95 -4.45
C ILE A 6 -12.39 -21.13 -3.19
N ASN A 7 -11.31 -20.76 -2.52
CA ASN A 7 -11.31 -19.79 -1.44
C ASN A 7 -10.29 -18.71 -1.81
N LYS A 8 -10.78 -17.56 -2.26
CA LYS A 8 -9.99 -16.41 -2.69
C LYS A 8 -10.61 -15.14 -2.12
N VAL A 9 -9.77 -14.29 -1.55
CA VAL A 9 -10.10 -12.94 -1.07
C VAL A 9 -9.20 -11.97 -1.79
N ILE A 10 -9.78 -10.90 -2.33
CA ILE A 10 -9.04 -9.77 -2.91
C ILE A 10 -9.55 -8.51 -2.20
N LEU A 11 -8.64 -7.75 -1.60
CA LEU A 11 -8.97 -6.50 -0.91
C LEU A 11 -8.02 -5.40 -1.36
N VAL A 12 -8.59 -4.22 -1.57
CA VAL A 12 -7.82 -2.99 -1.76
C VAL A 12 -8.22 -2.02 -0.67
N GLY A 13 -7.25 -1.56 0.11
CA GLY A 13 -7.52 -0.67 1.22
C GLY A 13 -6.26 -0.11 1.84
N ASN A 14 -6.41 0.54 3.00
CA ASN A 14 -5.32 1.21 3.69
C ASN A 14 -5.01 0.54 5.03
N LEU A 15 -3.72 0.45 5.37
CA LEU A 15 -3.28 -0.10 6.66
C LEU A 15 -3.78 0.77 7.82
N GLY A 16 -4.41 0.17 8.82
CA GLY A 16 -4.88 0.89 10.02
C GLY A 16 -3.76 1.25 11.00
N LYS A 17 -2.69 0.46 10.99
CA LYS A 17 -1.52 0.57 11.85
C LYS A 17 -0.28 0.01 11.14
N ASP A 18 0.90 0.27 11.70
CA ASP A 18 2.13 -0.34 11.21
C ASP A 18 2.06 -1.88 11.30
N PRO A 19 2.66 -2.60 10.34
CA PRO A 19 2.73 -4.05 10.41
C PRO A 19 3.50 -4.56 11.63
N GLU A 20 2.94 -5.56 12.31
CA GLU A 20 3.62 -6.27 13.38
C GLU A 20 4.36 -7.48 12.78
N ILE A 21 5.67 -7.54 12.99
CA ILE A 21 6.52 -8.66 12.56
C ILE A 21 6.84 -9.54 13.76
N ARG A 22 6.61 -10.85 13.61
CA ARG A 22 6.85 -11.84 14.66
C ARG A 22 7.61 -13.04 14.12
N THR A 23 8.60 -13.50 14.85
CA THR A 23 9.28 -14.77 14.56
C THR A 23 8.50 -15.91 15.20
N THR A 24 8.11 -16.89 14.40
CA THR A 24 7.39 -18.08 14.84
C THR A 24 8.36 -19.12 15.41
N GLN A 25 7.84 -20.14 16.10
CA GLN A 25 8.67 -21.16 16.79
C GLN A 25 9.61 -21.94 15.85
N ASN A 26 9.27 -22.02 14.57
CA ASN A 26 10.09 -22.68 13.55
C ASN A 26 11.15 -21.74 12.93
N GLY A 27 11.33 -20.53 13.46
CA GLY A 27 12.30 -19.55 12.99
C GLY A 27 11.85 -18.67 11.81
N LYS A 28 10.66 -18.90 11.25
CA LYS A 28 10.14 -18.08 10.14
C LYS A 28 9.47 -16.81 10.65
N GLU A 29 9.67 -15.70 9.94
CA GLU A 29 8.96 -14.45 10.20
C GLU A 29 7.52 -14.50 9.65
N MET A 30 6.61 -13.85 10.35
CA MET A 30 5.21 -13.63 10.01
C MET A 30 4.91 -12.14 10.15
N ALA A 31 4.10 -11.59 9.25
CA ALA A 31 3.59 -10.22 9.36
C ALA A 31 2.08 -10.23 9.63
N SER A 32 1.60 -9.32 10.47
CA SER A 32 0.17 -9.10 10.70
C SER A 32 -0.19 -7.63 10.76
N PHE A 33 -1.31 -7.25 10.13
CA PHE A 33 -1.83 -5.88 10.13
C PHE A 33 -3.33 -5.88 9.81
N SER A 34 -3.99 -4.73 9.96
CA SER A 34 -5.38 -4.54 9.55
C SER A 34 -5.48 -3.64 8.32
N ILE A 35 -6.42 -3.94 7.42
CA ILE A 35 -6.78 -3.09 6.28
C ILE A 35 -8.20 -2.55 6.50
N ALA A 36 -8.41 -1.25 6.26
CA ALA A 36 -9.72 -0.64 6.15
C ALA A 36 -10.22 -0.62 4.70
N THR A 37 -11.48 -0.99 4.48
CA THR A 37 -12.21 -0.79 3.22
C THR A 37 -13.49 -0.01 3.50
N SER A 38 -13.78 1.05 2.74
CA SER A 38 -14.97 1.89 2.92
C SER A 38 -15.92 1.82 1.73
N GLU A 39 -17.22 1.82 2.01
CA GLU A 39 -18.30 2.02 1.03
C GLU A 39 -19.06 3.30 1.39
N SER A 40 -19.31 4.16 0.40
CA SER A 40 -20.14 5.37 0.53
C SER A 40 -21.44 5.20 -0.25
N TRP A 41 -22.58 5.52 0.35
CA TRP A 41 -23.87 5.54 -0.35
C TRP A 41 -24.71 6.74 0.11
N THR A 42 -25.70 7.13 -0.70
CA THR A 42 -26.69 8.14 -0.30
C THR A 42 -27.99 7.42 0.03
N ASP A 43 -28.50 7.64 1.24
CA ASP A 43 -29.78 7.08 1.65
C ASP A 43 -30.92 7.73 0.86
N LYS A 44 -31.76 6.92 0.22
CA LYS A 44 -32.78 7.39 -0.74
C LYS A 44 -33.94 8.13 -0.06
N PHE A 45 -34.19 7.90 1.22
CA PHE A 45 -35.32 8.49 1.95
C PHE A 45 -34.93 9.80 2.63
N SER A 46 -33.74 9.85 3.20
CA SER A 46 -33.22 11.03 3.92
C SER A 46 -32.33 11.94 3.07
N GLY A 47 -31.85 11.47 1.91
CA GLY A 47 -30.90 12.21 1.07
C GLY A 47 -29.51 12.37 1.68
N THR A 48 -29.23 11.72 2.82
CA THR A 48 -27.97 11.87 3.55
C THR A 48 -26.91 10.91 3.02
N ARG A 49 -25.67 11.40 2.87
CA ARG A 49 -24.52 10.56 2.53
C ARG A 49 -24.04 9.81 3.77
N SER A 50 -23.96 8.49 3.66
CA SER A 50 -23.49 7.57 4.69
C SER A 50 -22.22 6.86 4.22
N GLU A 51 -21.38 6.47 5.18
CA GLU A 51 -20.17 5.69 4.94
C GLU A 51 -20.10 4.51 5.93
N LYS A 52 -19.65 3.35 5.45
CA LYS A 52 -19.37 2.18 6.26
C LYS A 52 -17.96 1.69 5.99
N THR A 53 -17.18 1.55 7.05
CA THR A 53 -15.83 1.00 7.00
C THR A 53 -15.80 -0.40 7.61
N GLU A 54 -15.24 -1.34 6.88
CA GLU A 54 -14.94 -2.70 7.35
C GLU A 54 -13.44 -2.86 7.61
N TRP A 55 -13.10 -3.61 8.65
CA TRP A 55 -11.71 -3.86 9.06
C TRP A 55 -11.36 -5.33 8.87
N HIS A 56 -10.33 -5.59 8.08
CA HIS A 56 -9.89 -6.93 7.70
C HIS A 56 -8.56 -7.25 8.35
N ASN A 57 -8.46 -8.36 9.07
CA ASN A 57 -7.20 -8.83 9.64
C ASN A 57 -6.41 -9.61 8.59
N ILE A 58 -5.20 -9.14 8.29
CA ILE A 58 -4.29 -9.74 7.31
C ILE A 58 -3.14 -10.42 8.03
N VAL A 59 -2.86 -11.66 7.63
CA VAL A 59 -1.76 -12.47 8.16
C VAL A 59 -0.94 -13.00 6.99
N ILE A 60 0.37 -12.76 7.02
CA ILE A 60 1.29 -13.16 5.95
C ILE A 60 2.33 -14.12 6.51
N PHE A 61 2.41 -15.30 5.90
CA PHE A 61 3.42 -16.33 6.17
C PHE A 61 4.43 -16.50 5.03
N SER A 62 4.17 -15.93 3.84
CA SER A 62 5.15 -15.92 2.76
C SER A 62 6.34 -15.03 3.11
N GLU A 63 7.51 -15.64 3.21
CA GLU A 63 8.77 -14.97 3.59
C GLU A 63 9.06 -13.78 2.67
N GLY A 64 8.83 -13.92 1.37
CA GLY A 64 9.03 -12.84 0.40
C GLY A 64 8.09 -11.66 0.63
N LEU A 65 6.81 -11.93 0.92
CA LEU A 65 5.82 -10.89 1.18
C LEU A 65 6.02 -10.23 2.56
N VAL A 66 6.45 -11.00 3.56
CA VAL A 66 6.81 -10.47 4.89
C VAL A 66 7.95 -9.46 4.76
N LYS A 67 8.99 -9.76 3.97
CA LYS A 67 10.09 -8.82 3.72
C LYS A 67 9.60 -7.51 3.10
N ILE A 68 8.74 -7.60 2.08
CA ILE A 68 8.17 -6.40 1.42
C ILE A 68 7.39 -5.54 2.43
N VAL A 69 6.52 -6.17 3.22
CA VAL A 69 5.71 -5.45 4.21
C VAL A 69 6.57 -4.83 5.30
N LYS A 70 7.55 -5.57 5.82
CA LYS A 70 8.52 -5.11 6.82
C LYS A 70 9.26 -3.86 6.35
N ASP A 71 9.80 -3.92 5.13
CA ASP A 71 10.66 -2.85 4.62
C ASP A 71 9.87 -1.61 4.19
N PHE A 72 8.68 -1.79 3.60
CA PHE A 72 8.01 -0.71 2.87
C PHE A 72 6.61 -0.33 3.37
N ALA A 73 5.87 -1.22 4.04
CA ALA A 73 4.50 -0.91 4.45
C ALA A 73 4.49 -0.21 5.82
N ARG A 74 3.68 0.84 5.95
CA ARG A 74 3.47 1.59 7.19
C ARG A 74 1.98 1.86 7.39
N LYS A 75 1.60 2.38 8.55
CA LYS A 75 0.25 2.90 8.79
C LYS A 75 -0.15 3.84 7.65
N GLY A 76 -1.35 3.65 7.13
CA GLY A 76 -1.89 4.43 6.02
C GLY A 76 -1.48 3.93 4.64
N SER A 77 -0.50 3.03 4.51
CA SER A 77 -0.11 2.49 3.21
C SER A 77 -1.30 1.86 2.48
N LYS A 78 -1.48 2.21 1.21
CA LYS A 78 -2.50 1.61 0.35
C LYS A 78 -1.95 0.31 -0.24
N VAL A 79 -2.71 -0.76 -0.11
CA VAL A 79 -2.30 -2.09 -0.57
C VAL A 79 -3.43 -2.82 -1.28
N CYS A 80 -3.08 -3.65 -2.26
CA CYS A 80 -3.91 -4.73 -2.76
C CYS A 80 -3.39 -6.04 -2.18
N VAL A 81 -4.25 -6.83 -1.57
CA VAL A 81 -3.92 -8.16 -1.04
C VAL A 81 -4.80 -9.22 -1.66
N GLU A 82 -4.20 -10.34 -2.04
CA GLU A 82 -4.87 -11.54 -2.49
C GLU A 82 -4.47 -12.71 -1.59
N GLY A 83 -5.46 -13.38 -0.99
CA GLY A 83 -5.24 -14.51 -0.10
C GLY A 83 -6.47 -15.39 0.05
N SER A 84 -6.60 -16.06 1.20
CA SER A 84 -7.73 -16.95 1.51
C SER A 84 -8.26 -16.71 2.91
N LEU A 85 -9.57 -16.88 3.13
CA LEU A 85 -10.14 -16.81 4.48
C LEU A 85 -9.73 -18.04 5.30
N ARG A 86 -9.31 -17.80 6.54
CA ARG A 86 -9.09 -18.83 7.55
C ARG A 86 -9.75 -18.41 8.85
N THR A 87 -10.59 -19.29 9.39
CA THR A 87 -11.14 -19.11 10.74
C THR A 87 -10.42 -20.06 11.68
N ARG A 88 -9.81 -19.53 12.73
CA ARG A 88 -9.20 -20.32 13.79
C ARG A 88 -9.98 -20.18 15.09
N LYS A 89 -10.04 -21.27 15.83
CA LYS A 89 -10.59 -21.33 17.18
C LYS A 89 -9.46 -21.16 18.19
N TRP A 90 -9.68 -20.38 19.23
CA TRP A 90 -8.75 -20.22 20.34
C TRP A 90 -9.51 -19.99 21.65
N THR A 91 -8.89 -20.31 22.76
CA THR A 91 -9.49 -20.11 24.10
C THR A 91 -8.92 -18.83 24.70
N ASP A 92 -9.81 -17.94 25.15
CA ASP A 92 -9.37 -16.72 25.83
C ASP A 92 -8.95 -16.98 27.29
N GLN A 93 -8.45 -15.94 27.95
CA GLN A 93 -7.95 -16.03 29.33
C GLN A 93 -9.04 -16.44 30.34
N ASN A 94 -10.31 -16.26 29.99
CA ASN A 94 -11.46 -16.62 30.82
C ASN A 94 -11.96 -18.04 30.53
N GLY A 95 -11.25 -18.81 29.70
CA GLY A 95 -11.64 -20.16 29.30
C GLY A 95 -12.73 -20.21 28.24
N SER A 96 -13.16 -19.08 27.68
CA SER A 96 -14.20 -19.03 26.66
C SER A 96 -13.65 -19.30 25.26
N GLU A 97 -14.40 -20.06 24.48
CA GLU A 97 -14.04 -20.34 23.08
C GLU A 97 -14.31 -19.12 22.19
N ARG A 98 -13.31 -18.72 21.42
CA ARG A 98 -13.36 -17.59 20.47
C ARG A 98 -12.99 -18.05 19.07
N TYR A 99 -13.55 -17.36 18.09
CA TYR A 99 -13.26 -17.57 16.68
C TYR A 99 -12.71 -16.27 16.10
N THR A 100 -11.68 -16.38 15.27
CA THR A 100 -11.13 -15.24 14.54
C THR A 100 -10.96 -15.65 13.08
N THR A 101 -11.54 -14.84 12.20
CA THR A 101 -11.42 -14.99 10.76
C THR A 101 -10.37 -13.99 10.25
N GLU A 102 -9.41 -14.49 9.50
CA GLU A 102 -8.25 -13.77 8.98
C GLU A 102 -8.12 -14.03 7.48
N VAL A 103 -7.63 -13.03 6.74
CA VAL A 103 -7.17 -13.19 5.36
C VAL A 103 -5.71 -13.60 5.41
N VAL A 104 -5.43 -14.83 4.99
CA VAL A 104 -4.10 -15.43 5.12
C VAL A 104 -3.43 -15.52 3.76
N LEU A 105 -2.22 -14.97 3.68
CA LEU A 105 -1.32 -15.03 2.54
C LEU A 105 -0.21 -16.04 2.86
N TYR A 106 -0.29 -17.20 2.20
CA TYR A 106 0.78 -18.20 2.18
C TYR A 106 1.71 -17.95 0.99
N ASN A 107 2.30 -18.99 0.40
CA ASN A 107 3.23 -18.89 -0.71
C ASN A 107 2.47 -18.70 -2.04
N PHE A 108 2.46 -19.72 -2.91
CA PHE A 108 2.16 -19.59 -4.34
C PHE A 108 0.76 -19.06 -4.73
N ASN A 109 -0.22 -19.06 -3.81
CA ASN A 109 -1.60 -18.67 -4.10
C ASN A 109 -1.98 -17.31 -3.49
N SER A 110 -1.00 -16.44 -3.25
CA SER A 110 -1.22 -15.15 -2.60
C SER A 110 -0.32 -14.06 -3.18
N ALA A 111 -0.81 -12.83 -3.14
CA ALA A 111 -0.12 -11.67 -3.67
C ALA A 111 -0.33 -10.46 -2.76
N LEU A 112 0.65 -9.56 -2.75
CA LEU A 112 0.55 -8.25 -2.14
C LEU A 112 1.19 -7.22 -3.07
N THR A 113 0.47 -6.14 -3.35
CA THR A 113 0.96 -5.00 -4.12
C THR A 113 0.82 -3.75 -3.28
N LEU A 114 1.92 -3.02 -3.11
CA LEU A 114 1.89 -1.66 -2.55
C LEU A 114 1.42 -0.70 -3.64
N LEU A 115 0.39 0.10 -3.33
CA LEU A 115 -0.25 1.02 -4.26
C LEU A 115 0.10 2.48 -3.97
N ASP A 116 0.97 2.73 -3.00
CA ASP A 116 1.43 4.09 -2.71
C ASP A 116 2.38 4.57 -3.81
N SER A 117 2.14 5.80 -4.29
CA SER A 117 3.06 6.49 -5.18
C SER A 117 4.39 6.72 -4.44
N ARG A 118 5.51 6.31 -5.04
CA ARG A 118 6.89 6.45 -4.52
C ARG A 118 7.33 7.89 -4.21
N ASN A 119 6.44 8.88 -4.29
CA ASN A 119 6.77 10.31 -4.22
C ASN A 119 6.65 10.94 -2.82
N SER A 120 6.14 10.22 -1.81
CA SER A 120 6.02 10.76 -0.44
C SER A 120 7.34 10.71 0.38
N MET A 121 8.47 10.34 -0.24
CA MET A 121 9.77 10.27 0.43
C MET A 121 10.67 11.50 0.17
N SER A 122 10.16 12.52 -0.55
CA SER A 122 10.84 13.81 -0.76
C SER A 122 10.10 14.93 -0.02
N ASN A 123 10.12 14.90 1.31
CA ASN A 123 9.95 16.12 2.11
C ASN A 123 10.66 15.99 3.46
N SER A 124 11.95 15.67 3.42
CA SER A 124 12.83 16.04 4.53
C SER A 124 13.37 17.43 4.24
N ASP A 125 13.00 18.39 5.08
CA ASP A 125 13.48 19.76 5.12
C ASP A 125 15.02 19.84 5.11
N TYR A 126 15.62 19.79 3.93
CA TYR A 126 17.01 20.18 3.75
C TYR A 126 17.01 21.67 3.45
N LYS A 127 17.23 22.51 4.47
CA LYS A 127 17.59 23.92 4.26
C LYS A 127 19.05 23.95 3.79
N PRO A 128 19.36 24.32 2.54
CA PRO A 128 20.74 24.57 2.15
C PRO A 128 21.17 25.87 2.82
N SER A 129 22.25 25.83 3.59
CA SER A 129 22.92 27.04 4.08
C SER A 129 23.54 27.79 2.91
N GLU A 130 23.08 29.02 2.66
CA GLU A 130 23.66 29.96 1.70
C GLU A 130 25.11 30.28 2.08
N TYR A 131 26.07 29.78 1.30
CA TYR A 131 27.41 30.35 1.24
C TYR A 131 27.38 31.53 0.27
N LYS A 132 27.63 32.74 0.78
CA LYS A 132 27.89 33.94 -0.03
C LYS A 132 29.23 33.76 -0.77
N GLN A 133 29.19 33.65 -2.09
CA GLN A 133 30.34 33.89 -2.96
C GLN A 133 30.34 35.35 -3.41
N ASN A 134 31.47 36.03 -3.18
CA ASN A 134 31.72 37.37 -3.70
C ASN A 134 31.94 37.30 -5.22
N GLU A 135 31.14 38.04 -5.97
CA GLU A 135 31.29 38.25 -7.41
C GLU A 135 32.56 39.06 -7.70
N THR A 136 33.37 38.58 -8.64
CA THR A 136 34.27 39.44 -9.41
C THR A 136 33.75 39.48 -10.83
N GLU A 137 33.35 40.67 -11.27
CA GLU A 137 32.86 40.96 -12.62
C GLU A 137 33.90 40.60 -13.67
N GLN A 138 33.49 39.85 -14.69
CA GLN A 138 34.07 39.97 -16.05
C GLN A 138 33.00 39.64 -17.10
N LYS A 139 32.63 40.67 -17.85
CA LYS A 139 31.83 40.64 -19.08
C LYS A 139 32.56 39.81 -20.14
N ASP A 140 31.85 38.93 -20.84
CA ASP A 140 31.61 39.08 -22.29
C ASP A 140 30.67 38.00 -22.89
N LYS A 141 29.54 38.50 -23.41
CA LYS A 141 28.84 38.17 -24.66
C LYS A 141 28.82 36.72 -25.21
N HIS A 142 27.69 36.04 -25.05
CA HIS A 142 26.96 35.47 -26.20
C HIS A 142 25.47 35.23 -25.85
N GLY A 143 24.58 35.74 -26.69
CA GLY A 143 23.13 35.70 -26.49
C GLY A 143 22.45 34.55 -27.22
N SER A 144 21.51 33.92 -26.50
CA SER A 144 20.17 33.45 -26.88
C SER A 144 19.94 32.81 -28.27
N PHE A 145 19.61 31.52 -28.25
CA PHE A 145 18.62 30.95 -29.17
C PHE A 145 17.65 30.11 -28.34
N ASP A 146 16.41 30.60 -28.24
CA ASP A 146 15.31 29.95 -27.55
C ASP A 146 14.10 29.97 -28.50
N ASN A 147 13.32 28.87 -28.47
CA ASN A 147 12.01 28.65 -29.10
C ASN A 147 11.94 28.08 -30.53
N ASP A 148 12.30 26.82 -30.74
CA ASP A 148 11.90 26.06 -31.95
C ASP A 148 11.55 24.57 -31.69
N ILE A 149 11.10 24.18 -30.49
CA ILE A 149 10.70 22.78 -30.21
C ILE A 149 9.40 22.70 -29.43
N LYS A 150 8.33 23.33 -29.93
CA LYS A 150 6.98 23.15 -29.35
C LYS A 150 5.86 22.79 -30.33
N ASP A 151 6.11 22.74 -31.63
CA ASP A 151 5.02 22.58 -32.61
C ASP A 151 5.04 21.26 -33.44
N GLU A 152 5.93 20.30 -33.17
CA GLU A 152 6.09 19.13 -34.07
C GLU A 152 5.67 17.75 -33.55
N LEU A 153 4.96 17.61 -32.42
CA LEU A 153 4.59 16.26 -31.92
C LEU A 153 3.11 16.09 -31.55
N ILE A 154 2.23 16.92 -32.12
CA ILE A 154 0.77 16.76 -32.00
C ILE A 154 0.21 16.36 -33.37
N ASP A 155 0.65 15.24 -33.95
CA ASP A 155 -0.07 14.64 -35.08
C ASP A 155 0.29 13.17 -35.35
N ASP A 156 0.10 12.28 -34.37
CA ASP A 156 0.07 10.85 -34.68
C ASP A 156 -1.28 10.25 -34.21
N GLU A 157 -2.16 10.11 -35.19
CA GLU A 157 -3.41 9.35 -35.16
C GLU A 157 -3.23 7.99 -34.47
N ILE A 158 -4.16 7.67 -33.57
CA ILE A 158 -4.31 6.35 -32.96
C ILE A 158 -5.14 5.49 -33.94
N PRO A 159 -4.59 4.42 -34.54
CA PRO A 159 -5.41 3.53 -35.36
C PRO A 159 -6.30 2.62 -34.50
N PHE A 160 -7.54 2.44 -34.95
CA PHE A 160 -8.60 1.60 -34.35
C PHE A 160 -8.26 0.10 -34.30
#